data_AF-A0AAN9FC46-F1
#
_entry.id   AF-A0AAN9FC46-F1
#
_cell.length_a   1.000
_cell.length_b   1.000
_cell.length_c   1.000
_cell.angle_alpha   90.00
_cell.angle_beta   90.00
_cell.angle_gamma   90.00
#
_symmetry.space_group_name_H-M   'P 1'
#
loop_
_entity.id
_entity.type
_entity.pdbx_description
1 polymer ?
#
loop_
_entity_poly.entity_id
_entity_poly.type
_entity_poly.pdbx_seq_one_letter_code
_entity_poly.pdbx_strand_id
1 'polypeptide(L)'
;MADEVALLDFWPSPFGMRLRIALAEKAPLLPSDPYHRAQARFWADFVDKKVYELGRKIRTEKGEAKEAAKEFIESLKLLEEQLGDKAYFGGDKLGFVDVALIPFYSWFKAYETFGNLNIDTQCPKFIAWAKRCLLKESISKSIPDRDKVYEFYVEIRRKLGIE
;
A
#
# COMPACT_ATOMS: atom_id res chain seq x y z
N MET A 1 1.90 -35.53 -3.65
CA MET A 1 1.69 -34.25 -4.34
C MET A 1 1.37 -33.25 -3.25
N ALA A 2 2.19 -32.22 -3.05
CA ALA A 2 1.88 -31.23 -2.02
C ALA A 2 0.58 -30.51 -2.42
N ASP A 3 -0.37 -30.40 -1.49
CA ASP A 3 -1.63 -29.69 -1.71
C ASP A 3 -1.32 -28.26 -2.17
N GLU A 4 -1.66 -27.93 -3.41
CA GLU A 4 -1.44 -26.60 -3.98
C GLU A 4 -2.39 -25.63 -3.26
N VAL A 5 -1.83 -24.70 -2.47
CA VAL A 5 -2.60 -23.71 -1.73
C VAL A 5 -3.15 -22.68 -2.72
N ALA A 6 -4.45 -22.74 -3.00
CA ALA A 6 -5.14 -21.73 -3.80
C ALA A 6 -5.60 -20.56 -2.91
N LEU A 7 -5.11 -19.35 -3.19
CA LEU A 7 -5.60 -18.13 -2.55
C LEU A 7 -6.86 -17.63 -3.28
N LEU A 8 -8.00 -17.66 -2.60
CA LEU A 8 -9.21 -16.99 -3.08
C LEU A 8 -9.17 -15.52 -2.64
N ASP A 9 -8.81 -14.63 -3.55
CA ASP A 9 -8.78 -13.19 -3.31
C ASP A 9 -9.50 -12.38 -4.38
N PHE A 10 -9.59 -11.07 -4.13
CA PHE A 10 -10.05 -10.10 -5.10
C PHE A 10 -8.85 -9.33 -5.65
N TRP A 11 -8.66 -9.33 -6.97
CA TRP A 11 -7.40 -8.87 -7.58
C TRP A 11 -6.94 -7.45 -7.22
N PRO A 12 -7.82 -6.43 -6.97
CA PRO A 12 -7.40 -5.11 -6.56
C PRO A 12 -7.38 -4.95 -5.03
N SER A 13 -7.72 -5.99 -4.25
CA SER A 13 -7.66 -5.95 -2.78
C SER A 13 -6.22 -5.81 -2.29
N PRO A 14 -5.87 -4.73 -1.58
CA PRO A 14 -4.55 -4.58 -0.98
C PRO A 14 -4.18 -5.75 -0.08
N PHE A 15 -5.14 -6.29 0.67
CA PHE A 15 -4.93 -7.42 1.58
C PHE A 15 -4.69 -8.74 0.84
N GLY A 16 -5.35 -8.95 -0.30
CA GLY A 16 -5.07 -10.10 -1.18
C GLY A 16 -3.66 -10.02 -1.77
N MET A 17 -3.25 -8.84 -2.24
CA MET A 17 -1.88 -8.60 -2.71
C MET A 17 -0.83 -8.88 -1.63
N ARG A 18 -1.09 -8.50 -0.36
CA ARG A 18 -0.17 -8.82 0.77
C ARG A 18 0.08 -10.31 0.87
N LEU A 19 -0.97 -11.12 0.80
CA LEU A 19 -0.87 -12.58 0.89
C LEU A 19 -0.11 -13.15 -0.31
N ARG A 20 -0.38 -12.67 -1.53
CA ARG A 20 0.38 -13.08 -2.73
C ARG A 20 1.87 -12.78 -2.60
N ILE A 21 2.22 -11.58 -2.14
CA ILE A 21 3.62 -11.19 -1.89
C ILE A 21 4.23 -12.06 -0.79
N ALA A 22 3.54 -12.22 0.34
CA ALA A 22 4.05 -12.98 1.48
C ALA A 22 4.25 -14.47 1.18
N LEU A 23 3.38 -15.08 0.37
CA LEU A 23 3.53 -16.47 -0.08
C LEU A 23 4.67 -16.63 -1.10
N ALA A 24 4.97 -15.59 -1.88
CA ALA A 24 6.09 -15.59 -2.81
C ALA A 24 7.45 -15.34 -2.13
N GLU A 25 7.47 -14.64 -0.99
CA GLU A 25 8.68 -14.36 -0.23
C GLU A 25 9.12 -15.55 0.62
N LYS A 26 10.37 -16.00 0.43
CA LYS A 26 10.95 -17.12 1.20
C LYS A 26 11.61 -16.69 2.51
N ALA A 27 11.96 -15.40 2.63
CA ALA A 27 12.64 -14.88 3.81
C ALA A 27 11.62 -14.50 4.90
N PRO A 28 11.98 -14.60 6.19
CA PRO A 28 11.12 -14.11 7.27
C PRO A 28 10.84 -12.61 7.12
N LEU A 29 9.56 -12.24 7.06
CA LEU A 29 9.13 -10.85 6.94
C LEU A 29 9.16 -10.11 8.28
N LEU A 30 9.03 -10.83 9.39
CA LEU A 30 9.07 -10.27 10.74
C LEU A 30 10.43 -10.50 11.40
N PRO A 31 10.96 -9.50 12.13
CA PRO A 31 12.15 -9.69 12.97
C PRO A 31 11.97 -10.79 14.03
N SER A 32 13.08 -11.47 14.37
CA SER A 32 13.13 -12.44 15.47
C SER A 32 13.16 -11.77 16.84
N ASP A 33 13.76 -10.59 16.95
CA ASP A 33 13.76 -9.78 18.17
C ASP A 33 12.33 -9.30 18.52
N PRO A 34 11.84 -9.50 19.75
CA PRO A 34 10.48 -9.10 20.14
C PRO A 34 10.19 -7.61 20.00
N TYR A 35 11.15 -6.75 20.31
CA TYR A 35 10.96 -5.29 20.25
C TYR A 35 10.84 -4.83 18.79
N HIS A 36 11.78 -5.24 17.93
CA HIS A 36 11.71 -4.92 16.50
C HIS A 36 10.48 -5.54 15.83
N ARG A 37 10.04 -6.73 16.26
CA ARG A 37 8.79 -7.33 15.79
C ARG A 37 7.57 -6.52 16.21
N ALA A 38 7.55 -5.98 17.43
CA ALA A 38 6.47 -5.10 17.89
C ALA A 38 6.45 -3.79 17.08
N GLN A 39 7.61 -3.19 16.79
CA GLN A 39 7.73 -2.02 15.93
C GLN A 39 7.21 -2.29 14.51
N ALA A 40 7.57 -3.42 13.90
CA ALA A 40 7.07 -3.80 12.58
C ALA A 40 5.53 -3.96 12.57
N ARG A 41 4.96 -4.53 13.62
CA ARG A 41 3.50 -4.66 13.77
C ARG A 41 2.81 -3.32 13.97
N PHE A 42 3.41 -2.42 14.76
CA PHE A 42 2.89 -1.07 14.97
C PHE A 42 2.77 -0.32 13.64
N TRP A 43 3.82 -0.33 12.81
CA TRP A 43 3.78 0.36 11.52
C TRP A 43 2.84 -0.29 10.51
N ALA A 44 2.73 -1.62 10.50
CA ALA A 44 1.72 -2.28 9.68
C ALA A 44 0.28 -1.92 10.11
N ASP A 45 0.02 -1.84 11.42
CA ASP A 45 -1.26 -1.37 11.97
C ASP A 45 -1.52 0.11 11.65
N PHE A 46 -0.48 0.96 11.72
CA PHE A 46 -0.57 2.36 11.28
C PHE A 46 -0.99 2.45 9.81
N VAL A 47 -0.41 1.62 8.94
CA VAL A 47 -0.78 1.56 7.52
C VAL A 47 -2.26 1.20 7.35
N ASP A 48 -2.75 0.22 8.10
CA ASP A 48 -4.17 -0.18 8.04
C ASP A 48 -5.11 0.91 8.57
N LYS A 49 -4.75 1.56 9.67
CA LYS A 49 -5.60 2.59 10.30
C LYS A 49 -5.53 3.95 9.63
N LYS A 50 -4.42 4.27 8.97
CA LYS A 50 -4.20 5.59 8.34
C LYS A 50 -4.26 5.50 6.83
N VAL A 51 -3.35 4.76 6.19
CA VAL A 51 -3.24 4.74 4.72
C VAL A 51 -4.52 4.16 4.09
N TYR A 52 -5.00 3.02 4.58
CA TYR A 52 -6.22 2.40 4.03
C TYR A 52 -7.47 3.23 4.32
N GLU A 53 -7.72 3.61 5.57
CA GLU A 53 -8.93 4.36 5.93
C GLU A 53 -8.98 5.75 5.27
N LEU A 54 -7.89 6.52 5.28
CA LEU A 54 -7.85 7.82 4.62
C LEU A 54 -7.95 7.67 3.09
N GLY A 55 -7.27 6.67 2.51
CA GLY A 55 -7.40 6.32 1.10
C GLY A 55 -8.82 5.89 0.71
N ARG A 56 -9.57 5.26 1.63
CA ARG A 56 -11.01 4.96 1.45
C ARG A 56 -11.82 6.26 1.45
N LYS A 57 -11.66 7.11 2.48
CA LYS A 57 -12.36 8.40 2.60
C LYS A 57 -12.18 9.30 1.38
N ILE A 58 -10.94 9.46 0.90
CA ILE A 58 -10.62 10.24 -0.31
C ILE A 58 -11.47 9.81 -1.51
N ARG A 59 -11.76 8.51 -1.63
CA ARG A 59 -12.42 7.92 -2.79
C ARG A 59 -13.94 7.77 -2.64
N THR A 60 -14.49 7.92 -1.44
CA THR A 60 -15.92 7.67 -1.16
C THR A 60 -16.67 8.88 -0.63
N GLU A 61 -16.00 9.83 0.04
CA GLU A 61 -16.66 10.87 0.83
C GLU A 61 -16.48 12.26 0.20
N LYS A 62 -17.53 12.79 -0.47
CA LYS A 62 -17.47 14.07 -1.21
C LYS A 62 -17.10 15.29 -0.33
N GLY A 63 -17.50 15.30 0.94
CA GLY A 63 -17.27 16.43 1.86
C GLY A 63 -15.98 16.34 2.68
N GLU A 64 -15.56 15.12 3.06
CA GLU A 64 -14.36 14.89 3.88
C GLU A 64 -13.09 14.63 3.05
N ALA A 65 -13.22 14.41 1.73
CA ALA A 65 -12.10 14.03 0.87
C ALA A 65 -10.90 14.99 0.95
N LYS A 66 -11.13 16.30 1.08
CA LYS A 66 -10.04 17.28 1.15
C LYS A 66 -9.21 17.17 2.44
N GLU A 67 -9.87 17.06 3.60
CA GLU A 67 -9.16 16.90 4.88
C GLU A 67 -8.50 15.52 4.97
N ALA A 68 -9.19 14.47 4.50
CA ALA A 68 -8.62 13.13 4.40
C ALA A 68 -7.39 13.09 3.48
N ALA A 69 -7.41 13.83 2.36
CA ALA A 69 -6.30 13.94 1.43
C ALA A 69 -5.07 14.61 2.09
N LYS A 70 -5.29 15.66 2.89
CA LYS A 70 -4.23 16.31 3.65
C LYS A 70 -3.62 15.37 4.70
N GLU A 71 -4.46 14.73 5.52
CA GLU A 71 -4.01 13.78 6.56
C GLU A 71 -3.30 12.56 5.93
N PHE A 72 -3.73 12.14 4.73
CA PHE A 72 -3.09 11.05 4.00
C PHE A 72 -1.66 11.40 3.61
N ILE A 73 -1.42 12.61 3.09
CA ILE A 73 -0.06 13.08 2.76
C ILE A 73 0.80 13.18 4.03
N GLU A 74 0.26 13.69 5.14
CA GLU A 74 0.97 13.73 6.42
C GLU A 74 1.35 12.32 6.91
N SER A 75 0.45 11.34 6.73
CA SER A 75 0.71 9.94 7.05
C SER A 75 1.81 9.33 6.16
N LEU A 76 1.83 9.66 4.87
CA LEU A 76 2.90 9.23 3.96
C LEU A 76 4.24 9.85 4.32
N LYS A 77 4.28 11.14 4.70
CA LYS A 77 5.51 11.81 5.16
C LYS A 77 6.06 11.17 6.44
N LEU A 78 5.20 10.82 7.39
CA LEU A 78 5.62 10.10 8.59
C LEU A 78 6.22 8.73 8.24
N LEU A 79 5.66 8.04 7.25
CA LEU A 79 6.24 6.79 6.73
C LEU A 79 7.59 7.03 6.02
N GLU A 80 7.79 8.14 5.31
CA GLU A 80 9.09 8.51 4.75
C GLU A 80 10.14 8.78 5.84
N GLU A 81 9.76 9.47 6.92
CA GLU A 81 10.62 9.68 8.08
C GLU A 81 11.01 8.34 8.72
N GLN A 82 10.03 7.45 8.91
CA GLN A 82 10.28 6.14 9.46
C GLN A 82 11.14 5.26 8.56
N LEU A 83 10.99 5.37 7.24
CA LEU A 83 11.89 4.71 6.28
C LEU A 83 13.32 5.25 6.44
N GLY A 84 13.47 6.56 6.60
CA GLY A 84 14.78 7.22 6.71
C GLY A 84 15.61 6.95 5.45
N ASP A 85 16.83 6.45 5.65
CA ASP A 85 17.76 6.10 4.57
C ASP A 85 17.79 4.60 4.25
N LYS A 86 16.89 3.80 4.87
CA LYS A 86 16.82 2.36 4.63
C LYS A 86 16.30 2.09 3.21
N ALA A 87 16.80 1.00 2.59
CA ALA A 87 16.30 0.58 1.29
C ALA A 87 14.82 0.13 1.35
N TYR A 88 14.45 -0.51 2.46
CA TYR A 88 13.13 -1.03 2.79
C TYR A 88 12.84 -0.77 4.28
N PHE A 89 11.58 -0.85 4.71
CA PHE A 89 11.24 -0.78 6.13
C PHE A 89 11.83 -1.96 6.93
N GLY A 90 12.03 -3.11 6.27
CA GLY A 90 12.80 -4.24 6.80
C GLY A 90 14.33 -4.05 6.84
N GLY A 91 14.85 -2.88 6.46
CA GLY A 91 16.29 -2.62 6.33
C GLY A 91 16.78 -2.90 4.92
N ASP A 92 17.64 -3.92 4.77
CA ASP A 92 18.24 -4.29 3.48
C ASP A 92 17.35 -5.19 2.62
N LYS A 93 16.30 -5.76 3.21
CA LYS A 93 15.36 -6.70 2.58
C LYS A 93 13.92 -6.28 2.86
N LEU A 94 12.99 -6.82 2.07
CA LEU A 94 11.56 -6.62 2.32
C LEU A 94 11.20 -7.13 3.71
N GLY A 95 10.56 -6.27 4.49
CA GLY A 95 10.00 -6.61 5.78
C GLY A 95 8.48 -6.57 5.76
N PHE A 96 7.90 -6.87 6.92
CA PHE A 96 6.45 -6.91 7.11
C PHE A 96 5.74 -5.60 6.76
N VAL A 97 6.33 -4.46 7.11
CA VAL A 97 5.78 -3.14 6.81
C VAL A 97 5.81 -2.87 5.30
N ASP A 98 6.87 -3.29 4.60
CA ASP A 98 6.95 -3.12 3.15
C ASP A 98 5.80 -3.85 2.46
N VAL A 99 5.59 -5.12 2.84
CA VAL A 99 4.49 -5.95 2.34
C VAL A 99 3.13 -5.34 2.67
N ALA A 100 2.96 -4.78 3.88
CA ALA A 100 1.71 -4.14 4.27
C ALA A 100 1.40 -2.89 3.43
N LEU A 101 2.42 -2.09 3.10
CA LEU A 101 2.28 -0.77 2.50
C LEU A 101 2.29 -0.77 0.98
N ILE A 102 3.13 -1.58 0.34
CA ILE A 102 3.34 -1.51 -1.11
C ILE A 102 2.08 -1.74 -1.95
N PRO A 103 1.09 -2.58 -1.56
CA PRO A 103 -0.14 -2.75 -2.34
C PRO A 103 -0.91 -1.46 -2.59
N PHE A 104 -0.86 -0.50 -1.66
CA PHE A 104 -1.55 0.79 -1.82
C PHE A 104 -0.98 1.64 -2.95
N TYR A 105 0.26 1.39 -3.39
CA TYR A 105 0.84 2.09 -4.54
C TYR A 105 -0.01 1.91 -5.82
N SER A 106 -0.63 0.74 -6.02
CA SER A 106 -1.54 0.51 -7.17
C SER A 106 -2.77 1.40 -7.15
N TRP A 107 -3.16 1.90 -5.98
CA TRP A 107 -4.32 2.78 -5.80
C TRP A 107 -3.98 4.28 -5.92
N PHE A 108 -2.71 4.65 -6.04
CA PHE A 108 -2.28 6.05 -5.98
C PHE A 108 -2.93 6.92 -7.05
N LYS A 109 -3.10 6.43 -8.29
CA LYS A 109 -3.79 7.20 -9.34
C LYS A 109 -5.23 7.56 -8.94
N ALA A 110 -5.93 6.66 -8.25
CA ALA A 110 -7.26 6.95 -7.73
C ALA A 110 -7.20 8.00 -6.60
N TYR A 111 -6.26 7.88 -5.66
CA TYR A 111 -6.09 8.88 -4.60
C TYR A 111 -5.72 10.27 -5.13
N GLU A 112 -4.82 10.34 -6.12
CA GLU A 112 -4.42 11.56 -6.80
C GLU A 112 -5.60 12.23 -7.49
N THR A 113 -6.38 11.46 -8.24
CA THR A 113 -7.52 11.99 -9.01
C THR A 113 -8.66 12.45 -8.11
N PHE A 114 -9.08 11.63 -7.15
CA PHE A 114 -10.24 11.94 -6.31
C PHE A 114 -9.91 12.87 -5.13
N GLY A 115 -8.66 12.85 -4.67
CA GLY A 115 -8.17 13.74 -3.61
C GLY A 115 -7.54 15.03 -4.11
N ASN A 116 -7.43 15.22 -5.43
CA ASN A 116 -6.67 16.31 -6.05
C ASN A 116 -5.25 16.43 -5.46
N LEU A 117 -4.59 15.28 -5.33
CA LEU A 117 -3.25 15.14 -4.78
C LEU A 117 -2.22 14.98 -5.89
N ASN A 118 -0.99 15.33 -5.58
CA ASN A 118 0.18 15.00 -6.37
C ASN A 118 1.19 14.31 -5.44
N ILE A 119 1.06 12.98 -5.30
CA ILE A 119 1.87 12.21 -4.34
C ILE A 119 3.32 12.17 -4.80
N ASP A 120 3.55 12.13 -6.12
CA ASP A 120 4.89 12.10 -6.70
C ASP A 120 5.77 13.28 -6.27
N THR A 121 5.20 14.48 -6.19
CA THR A 121 5.91 15.68 -5.74
C THR A 121 5.95 15.85 -4.23
N GLN A 122 4.91 15.40 -3.53
CA GLN A 122 4.76 15.62 -2.08
C GLN A 122 5.47 14.58 -1.22
N CYS A 123 5.66 13.37 -1.75
CA CYS A 123 6.28 12.23 -1.08
C CYS A 123 7.30 11.51 -1.99
N PRO A 124 8.38 12.20 -2.41
CA PRO A 124 9.32 11.65 -3.39
C PRO A 124 10.14 10.45 -2.88
N LYS A 125 10.42 10.36 -1.57
CA LYS A 125 11.13 9.20 -0.99
C LYS A 125 10.25 7.96 -1.01
N PHE A 126 8.96 8.13 -0.76
CA PHE A 126 7.97 7.06 -0.86
C PHE A 126 7.94 6.51 -2.28
N ILE A 127 7.90 7.39 -3.29
CA ILE A 127 7.90 6.94 -4.69
C ILE A 127 9.19 6.22 -5.06
N ALA A 128 10.34 6.72 -4.60
CA ALA A 128 11.61 6.04 -4.82
C ALA A 128 11.63 4.64 -4.17
N TRP A 129 11.11 4.51 -2.96
CA TRP A 129 10.92 3.23 -2.28
C TRP A 129 9.96 2.31 -3.05
N ALA A 130 8.80 2.80 -3.48
CA ALA A 130 7.83 2.01 -4.21
C ALA A 130 8.40 1.50 -5.55
N LYS A 131 9.10 2.35 -6.30
CA LYS A 131 9.81 1.95 -7.53
C LYS A 131 10.84 0.86 -7.25
N ARG A 132 11.59 0.95 -6.15
CA ARG A 132 12.55 -0.07 -5.72
C ARG A 132 11.87 -1.39 -5.34
N CYS A 133 10.72 -1.33 -4.68
CA CYS A 133 9.89 -2.50 -4.37
C CYS A 133 9.40 -3.19 -5.66
N LEU A 134 8.98 -2.43 -6.67
CA LEU A 134 8.50 -2.98 -7.95
C LEU A 134 9.58 -3.71 -8.77
N LEU A 135 10.87 -3.50 -8.47
CA LEU A 135 11.94 -4.30 -9.07
C LEU A 135 11.95 -5.77 -8.57
N LYS A 136 11.22 -6.08 -7.50
CA LYS A 136 11.08 -7.44 -6.97
C LYS A 136 10.01 -8.19 -7.76
N GLU A 137 10.33 -9.40 -8.18
CA GLU A 137 9.41 -10.26 -8.92
C GLU A 137 8.14 -10.60 -8.12
N SER A 138 8.29 -10.88 -6.81
CA SER A 138 7.18 -11.14 -5.88
C SER A 138 6.16 -10.00 -5.82
N ILE A 139 6.62 -8.75 -5.96
CA ILE A 139 5.79 -7.55 -5.89
C ILE A 139 5.21 -7.22 -7.26
N SER A 140 6.04 -7.15 -8.30
CA SER A 140 5.60 -6.80 -9.67
C SER A 140 4.56 -7.78 -10.23
N LYS A 141 4.60 -9.07 -9.86
CA LYS A 141 3.58 -10.05 -10.24
C LYS A 141 2.30 -9.98 -9.40
N SER A 142 2.38 -9.45 -8.18
CA SER A 142 1.25 -9.42 -7.24
C SER A 142 0.43 -8.14 -7.33
N ILE A 143 1.07 -7.02 -7.71
CA ILE A 143 0.45 -5.70 -7.73
C ILE A 143 -0.01 -5.37 -9.16
N PRO A 144 -1.29 -5.03 -9.36
CA PRO A 144 -1.81 -4.65 -10.67
C PRO A 144 -1.34 -3.25 -11.08
N ASP A 145 -1.46 -2.99 -12.38
CA ASP A 145 -1.23 -1.67 -12.94
C ASP A 145 -2.17 -0.60 -12.34
N ARG A 146 -1.62 0.61 -12.12
CA ARG A 146 -2.33 1.72 -11.50
C ARG A 146 -3.54 2.20 -12.31
N ASP A 147 -3.44 2.17 -13.64
CA ASP A 147 -4.52 2.60 -14.52
C ASP A 147 -5.67 1.62 -14.47
N LYS A 148 -5.37 0.30 -14.45
CA LYS A 148 -6.40 -0.74 -14.30
C LYS A 148 -7.17 -0.63 -12.99
N VAL A 149 -6.50 -0.37 -11.87
CA VAL A 149 -7.17 -0.18 -10.57
C VAL A 149 -8.03 1.07 -10.58
N TYR A 150 -7.53 2.16 -11.17
CA TYR A 150 -8.29 3.40 -11.32
C TYR A 150 -9.55 3.21 -12.17
N GLU A 151 -9.44 2.62 -13.36
CA GLU A 151 -10.55 2.33 -14.27
C GLU A 151 -11.63 1.46 -13.61
N PHE A 152 -11.20 0.38 -12.95
CA PHE A 152 -12.08 -0.48 -12.17
C PHE A 152 -12.86 0.32 -11.13
N TYR A 153 -12.18 1.20 -10.39
CA TYR A 153 -12.84 1.95 -9.33
C TYR A 153 -13.78 3.05 -9.88
N VAL A 154 -13.47 3.68 -11.00
CA VAL A 154 -14.39 4.59 -11.71
C VAL A 154 -15.69 3.85 -12.08
N GLU A 155 -15.59 2.62 -12.59
CA GLU A 155 -16.78 1.82 -12.89
C GLU A 155 -17.62 1.50 -11.64
N ILE A 156 -16.95 1.18 -10.51
CA ILE A 156 -17.64 0.96 -9.23
C ILE A 156 -18.36 2.23 -8.76
N ARG A 157 -17.73 3.41 -8.83
CA ARG A 157 -18.37 4.67 -8.44
C ARG A 157 -19.62 4.96 -9.26
N ARG A 158 -19.58 4.69 -10.57
CA ARG A 158 -20.73 4.80 -11.48
C ARG A 158 -21.86 3.83 -11.08
N LYS A 159 -21.54 2.57 -10.80
CA LYS A 159 -22.52 1.55 -10.38
C LYS A 159 -23.16 1.87 -9.03
N LEU A 160 -22.43 2.52 -8.14
CA LEU A 160 -22.89 2.90 -6.80
C LEU A 160 -23.58 4.27 -6.75
N GLY A 161 -23.70 5.00 -7.88
CA GLY A 161 -24.31 6.33 -7.93
C GLY A 161 -23.55 7.40 -7.13
N ILE A 162 -22.23 7.22 -6.96
CA ILE A 162 -21.36 8.16 -6.23
C ILE A 162 -20.90 9.30 -7.17
N GLU A 163 -20.97 9.08 -8.49
CA GLU A 163 -20.81 10.12 -9.53
C GLU A 163 -22.16 10.50 -10.12
#